data_AF-A0A7J4G2H3-F1
#
_entry.id   AF-A0A7J4G2H3-F1
#
_cell.length_a   1.000
_cell.length_b   1.000
_cell.length_c   1.000
_cell.angle_alpha   90.00
_cell.angle_beta   90.00
_cell.angle_gamma   90.00
#
_symmetry.space_group_name_H-M   'P 1'
#
loop_
_entity.id
_entity.type
_entity.pdbx_description
1 polymer ?
#
loop_
_entity_poly.entity_id
_entity_poly.type
_entity_poly.pdbx_seq_one_letter_code
_entity_poly.pdbx_strand_id
1 'polypeptide(L)'
;MGEKNIIKGISANLIELPIIIYPEGNWFVSEVPIFNIASQGKTIEEALENIKEAIELYFEGEDINKLIEDKLPISNILTTTLTFDMKSKQIVEGVPKVSS
;
A
#
# COMPACT_ATOMS: atom_id res chain seq x y z
N MET A 1 5.07 11.47 -38.02
CA MET A 1 3.85 12.30 -37.93
C MET A 1 2.65 11.35 -37.96
N GLY A 2 2.00 10.99 -36.87
CA GLY A 2 2.15 11.36 -35.47
C GLY A 2 1.47 10.27 -34.64
N GLU A 3 1.94 10.12 -33.40
CA GLU A 3 1.26 9.36 -32.36
C GLU A 3 -0.16 9.92 -32.22
N LYS A 4 -1.16 9.16 -32.64
CA LYS A 4 -2.56 9.53 -32.39
C LYS A 4 -2.93 9.08 -30.98
N ASN A 5 -2.69 9.97 -30.03
CA ASN A 5 -3.57 10.32 -28.91
C ASN A 5 -4.54 9.21 -28.46
N ILE A 6 -4.11 8.36 -27.53
CA ILE A 6 -5.01 7.60 -26.66
C ILE A 6 -4.64 7.96 -25.21
N ILE A 7 -4.95 9.19 -24.80
CA ILE A 7 -5.10 9.52 -23.37
C ILE A 7 -6.29 10.48 -23.24
N LYS A 8 -7.46 9.98 -23.63
CA LYS A 8 -8.74 10.61 -23.33
C LYS A 8 -9.54 9.57 -22.54
N GLY A 9 -9.39 9.62 -21.22
CA GLY A 9 -10.07 8.72 -20.28
C GLY A 9 -9.16 7.64 -19.70
N ILE A 10 -8.38 7.99 -18.67
CA ILE A 10 -8.01 7.01 -17.65
C ILE A 10 -9.07 7.15 -16.57
N SER A 11 -10.20 6.44 -16.70
CA SER A 11 -11.10 6.16 -15.59
C SER A 11 -10.55 4.96 -14.82
N ALA A 12 -9.36 5.10 -14.22
CA ALA A 12 -8.75 4.00 -13.49
C ALA A 12 -9.44 3.86 -12.13
N ASN A 13 -10.29 2.85 -11.98
CA ASN A 13 -10.77 2.33 -10.69
C ASN A 13 -9.66 1.53 -9.97
N LEU A 14 -8.42 2.01 -10.04
CA LEU A 14 -7.25 1.33 -9.50
C LEU A 14 -6.66 2.22 -8.41
N ILE A 15 -6.46 1.64 -7.24
CA ILE A 15 -5.78 2.27 -6.12
C ILE A 15 -4.55 1.43 -5.76
N GLU A 16 -3.43 2.07 -5.48
CA GLU A 16 -2.24 1.42 -4.94
C GLU A 16 -2.29 1.52 -3.41
N LEU A 17 -2.23 0.38 -2.74
CA LEU A 17 -2.24 0.31 -1.28
C LEU A 17 -0.83 0.06 -0.76
N PRO A 18 -0.28 0.94 0.11
CA PRO A 18 0.97 0.65 0.79
C PRO A 18 0.76 -0.50 1.78
N ILE A 19 1.43 -1.62 1.54
CA ILE A 19 1.47 -2.76 2.47
C ILE A 19 2.81 -2.74 3.20
N ILE A 20 2.75 -2.74 4.53
CA ILE A 20 3.92 -2.92 5.39
C ILE A 20 3.94 -4.38 5.84
N ILE A 21 5.10 -5.02 5.78
CA ILE A 21 5.30 -6.40 6.24
C ILE A 21 6.48 -6.44 7.19
N TYR A 22 6.29 -7.07 8.34
CA TYR A 22 7.34 -7.24 9.35
C TYR A 22 7.18 -8.55 10.13
N PRO A 23 8.27 -9.14 10.63
CA PRO A 23 8.19 -10.31 11.49
C PRO A 23 7.73 -9.94 12.91
N GLU A 24 6.82 -10.74 13.48
CA GLU A 24 6.38 -10.64 14.87
C GLU A 24 6.31 -12.05 15.49
N GLY A 25 7.31 -12.38 16.32
CA GLY A 25 7.44 -13.72 16.90
C GLY A 25 7.61 -14.79 15.81
N ASN A 26 6.67 -15.74 15.76
CA ASN A 26 6.66 -16.86 14.80
C ASN A 26 5.74 -16.59 13.59
N TRP A 27 5.50 -15.33 13.27
CA TRP A 27 4.59 -14.89 12.22
C TRP A 27 5.21 -13.73 11.42
N PHE A 28 4.76 -13.58 10.19
CA PHE A 28 4.85 -12.34 9.43
C PHE A 28 3.51 -11.63 9.54
N VAL A 29 3.54 -10.36 9.93
CA VAL A 29 2.37 -9.49 9.98
C VAL A 29 2.40 -8.59 8.75
N SER A 30 1.24 -8.42 8.12
CA SER A 30 1.02 -7.54 6.97
C SER A 30 -0.08 -6.53 7.31
N GLU A 31 0.13 -5.26 6.97
CA GLU A 31 -0.82 -4.19 7.30
C GLU A 31 -1.00 -3.19 6.16
N VAL A 32 -2.22 -2.66 6.04
CA VAL A 32 -2.58 -1.50 5.22
C VAL A 32 -2.97 -0.37 6.17
N PRO A 33 -2.02 0.48 6.60
CA PRO A 33 -2.23 1.40 7.72
C PRO A 33 -3.39 2.38 7.51
N ILE A 34 -3.60 2.83 6.28
CA ILE A 34 -4.64 3.82 5.97
C ILE A 34 -6.07 3.31 6.17
N PHE A 35 -6.26 1.99 6.02
CA PHE A 35 -7.55 1.34 6.23
C PHE A 35 -7.61 0.58 7.57
N ASN A 36 -6.54 0.61 8.38
CA ASN A 36 -6.40 -0.20 9.59
C ASN A 36 -6.72 -1.69 9.36
N ILE A 37 -6.32 -2.21 8.20
CA ILE A 37 -6.45 -3.63 7.86
C ILE A 37 -5.13 -4.30 8.21
N ALA A 38 -5.19 -5.43 8.90
CA ALA A 38 -4.02 -6.24 9.19
C ALA A 38 -4.34 -7.72 9.02
N SER A 39 -3.31 -8.49 8.68
CA SER A 39 -3.35 -9.94 8.56
C SER A 39 -1.99 -10.53 8.94
N GLN A 40 -1.89 -11.86 8.96
CA GLN A 40 -0.66 -12.55 9.33
C GLN A 40 -0.53 -13.91 8.64
N GLY A 41 0.69 -14.39 8.46
CA GLY A 41 1.00 -15.71 7.92
C GLY A 41 2.31 -16.30 8.46
N LYS A 42 2.52 -17.61 8.29
CA LYS A 42 3.78 -18.28 8.68
C LYS A 42 4.92 -17.98 7.73
N THR A 43 4.61 -17.59 6.50
CA THR A 43 5.58 -17.08 5.52
C THR A 43 5.16 -15.70 5.02
N ILE A 44 6.05 -15.01 4.32
CA ILE A 44 5.75 -13.72 3.69
C ILE A 44 4.63 -13.89 2.65
N GLU A 45 4.68 -14.98 1.88
CA GLU A 45 3.68 -15.31 0.87
C GLU A 45 2.30 -15.55 1.49
N GLU A 46 2.24 -16.26 2.61
CA GLU A 46 0.98 -16.48 3.33
C GLU A 46 0.44 -15.17 3.92
N ALA A 47 1.29 -14.33 4.51
CA ALA A 47 0.86 -13.02 5.02
C ALA A 47 0.36 -12.10 3.90
N LEU A 48 0.94 -12.21 2.70
CA LEU A 48 0.51 -11.50 1.49
C LEU A 48 -0.82 -12.02 0.94
N GLU A 49 -1.05 -13.34 0.97
CA GLU A 49 -2.32 -13.89 0.50
C GLU A 49 -3.45 -13.51 1.47
N ASN A 50 -3.21 -13.67 2.78
CA ASN A 50 -4.21 -13.38 3.79
C ASN A 50 -4.57 -11.89 3.87
N ILE A 51 -3.65 -10.97 3.54
CA ILE A 51 -3.98 -9.52 3.50
C ILE A 51 -4.79 -9.16 2.25
N LYS A 52 -4.59 -9.84 1.11
CA LYS A 52 -5.44 -9.61 -0.09
C LYS A 52 -6.89 -9.98 0.20
N GLU A 53 -7.12 -11.15 0.81
CA GLU A 53 -8.47 -11.57 1.21
C GLU A 53 -9.09 -10.57 2.19
N ALA A 54 -8.32 -10.10 3.19
CA ALA A 54 -8.80 -9.11 4.14
C ALA A 54 -9.15 -7.76 3.47
N ILE A 55 -8.40 -7.34 2.46
CA ILE A 55 -8.68 -6.15 1.65
C ILE A 55 -9.98 -6.34 0.85
N GLU A 56 -10.12 -7.47 0.16
CA GLU A 56 -11.32 -7.78 -0.64
C GLU A 56 -12.58 -7.78 0.23
N LEU A 57 -12.54 -8.46 1.39
CA LEU A 57 -13.63 -8.49 2.36
C LEU A 57 -13.99 -7.11 2.91
N TYR A 58 -12.99 -6.25 3.16
CA TYR A 58 -13.22 -4.91 3.67
C TYR A 58 -13.97 -4.03 2.65
N PHE A 59 -13.71 -4.21 1.35
CA PHE A 59 -14.34 -3.43 0.29
C PHE A 59 -15.63 -4.03 -0.27
N GLU A 60 -15.99 -5.28 0.05
CA GLU A 60 -17.18 -5.98 -0.49
C GLU A 60 -18.53 -5.32 -0.10
N GLY A 61 -18.56 -4.46 0.94
CA GLY A 61 -19.79 -3.83 1.44
C GLY A 61 -19.77 -2.30 1.55
N GLU A 62 -18.67 -1.64 1.18
CA GLU A 62 -18.49 -0.20 1.36
C GLU A 62 -18.75 0.58 0.06
N ASP A 63 -19.23 1.83 0.17
CA ASP A 63 -19.15 2.76 -0.96
C ASP A 63 -17.69 3.20 -1.11
N ILE A 64 -16.96 2.44 -1.92
CA ILE A 64 -15.52 2.60 -2.16
C ILE A 64 -15.18 4.04 -2.54
N ASN A 65 -16.05 4.73 -3.29
CA ASN A 65 -15.79 6.12 -3.70
C ASN A 65 -15.80 7.06 -2.50
N LYS A 66 -16.78 6.92 -1.60
CA LYS A 66 -16.85 7.72 -0.38
C LYS A 66 -15.69 7.42 0.56
N LEU A 67 -15.32 6.15 0.69
CA LEU A 67 -14.21 5.74 1.55
C LEU A 67 -12.87 6.28 1.03
N ILE A 68 -12.69 6.27 -0.29
CA ILE A 68 -11.55 6.90 -0.95
C ILE A 68 -11.62 8.42 -0.76
N GLU A 69 -12.74 9.11 -0.98
CA GLU A 69 -12.83 10.55 -0.74
C GLU A 69 -12.49 10.95 0.70
N ASP A 70 -12.95 10.18 1.68
CA ASP A 70 -12.73 10.46 3.11
C ASP A 70 -11.29 10.18 3.57
N LYS A 71 -10.67 9.08 3.10
CA LYS A 71 -9.33 8.65 3.56
C LYS A 71 -8.21 9.04 2.60
N LEU A 72 -8.53 9.23 1.33
CA LEU A 72 -7.64 9.40 0.18
C LEU A 72 -8.18 10.51 -0.74
N PRO A 73 -8.14 11.78 -0.31
CA PRO A 73 -8.92 12.86 -0.93
C PRO A 73 -8.54 13.23 -2.37
N ILE A 74 -7.62 12.51 -3.03
CA ILE A 74 -7.14 12.85 -4.37
C ILE A 74 -6.91 11.56 -5.17
N SER A 75 -7.50 11.49 -6.37
CA SER A 75 -7.41 10.37 -7.33
C SER A 75 -5.99 10.04 -7.85
N ASN A 76 -4.95 10.68 -7.33
CA ASN A 76 -3.57 10.60 -7.80
C ASN A 76 -2.61 10.64 -6.59
N ILE A 77 -2.53 9.55 -5.84
CA ILE A 77 -1.63 9.43 -4.68
C ILE A 77 -0.23 9.06 -5.18
N LEU A 78 0.78 9.83 -4.79
CA LEU A 78 2.17 9.43 -4.92
C LEU A 78 2.66 8.96 -3.54
N THR A 79 2.84 7.65 -3.39
CA THR A 79 3.41 7.08 -2.17
C THR A 79 4.94 7.11 -2.24
N THR A 80 5.58 7.56 -1.17
CA THR A 80 7.05 7.49 -1.01
C THR A 80 7.41 7.10 0.41
N THR A 81 8.58 6.49 0.58
CA THR A 81 9.12 6.11 1.89
C THR A 81 10.27 7.03 2.24
N LEU A 82 10.24 7.60 3.45
CA LEU A 82 11.37 8.33 4.03
C LEU A 82 12.04 7.47 5.09
N THR A 83 13.37 7.45 5.08
CA THR A 83 14.16 6.78 6.11
C THR A 83 14.51 7.78 7.20
N PHE A 84 14.18 7.49 8.46
CA PHE A 84 14.57 8.29 9.61
C PHE A 84 15.67 7.59 10.40
N ASP A 85 16.85 8.20 10.51
CA ASP A 85 17.91 7.70 11.36
C ASP A 85 17.64 8.07 12.82
N MET A 86 17.32 7.06 13.62
CA MET A 86 17.01 7.22 15.05
C MET A 86 18.19 7.72 15.88
N LYS A 87 19.44 7.47 15.46
CA LYS A 87 20.64 7.89 16.22
C LYS A 87 20.91 9.38 16.02
N SER A 88 20.94 9.83 14.75
CA SER A 88 21.20 11.23 14.42
C SER A 88 19.94 12.11 14.51
N LYS A 89 18.75 11.51 14.62
CA LYS A 89 17.43 12.16 14.65
C LYS A 89 17.16 13.00 13.39
N GLN A 90 17.56 12.49 12.23
CA GLN A 90 17.44 13.17 10.95
C GLN A 90 16.84 12.25 9.88
N ILE A 91 16.18 12.85 8.89
CA ILE A 91 15.74 12.15 7.67
C ILE A 91 16.98 11.95 6.79
N VAL A 92 17.16 10.74 6.28
CA VAL A 92 18.23 10.40 5.33
C VAL A 92 17.60 10.03 3.98
N GLU A 93 18.09 10.65 2.91
CA GLU A 93 17.66 10.29 1.55
C GLU A 93 18.34 8.99 1.12
N GLY A 94 17.54 7.94 0.92
CA GLY A 94 18.02 6.65 0.48
C GLY A 94 17.06 5.53 0.86
N VAL A 95 16.46 4.90 -0.15
CA VAL A 95 15.79 3.61 -0.01
C VAL A 95 16.87 2.61 0.43
N PRO A 96 16.69 1.84 1.52
CA PRO A 96 17.56 0.71 1.80
C PRO A 96 17.52 -0.22 0.58
N LYS A 97 18.63 -0.32 -0.16
CA LYS A 97 18.79 -1.41 -1.12
C LYS A 97 18.74 -2.69 -0.31
N VAL A 98 17.68 -3.47 -0.49
CA VAL A 98 17.67 -4.86 -0.05
C VAL A 98 18.74 -5.55 -0.88
N SER A 99 19.93 -5.73 -0.30
CA SER A 99 20.97 -6.55 -0.90
C SER A 99 20.44 -7.98 -0.93
N SER A 100 20.38 -8.53 -2.15
CA SER A 100 20.24 -9.97 -2.41
C SER A 100 21.31 -10.78 -1.71
#